data_AF-A0A377ZXB4-F1
#
_entry.id   AF-A0A377ZXB4-F1
#
_cell.length_a   1.000
_cell.length_b   1.000
_cell.length_c   1.000
_cell.angle_alpha   90.00
_cell.angle_beta   90.00
_cell.angle_gamma   90.00
#
_symmetry.space_group_name_H-M   'P 1'
#
loop_
_entity.id
_entity.type
_entity.pdbx_description
1 polymer ?
#
loop_
_entity_poly.entity_id
_entity_poly.type
_entity_poly.pdbx_seq_one_letter_code
_entity_poly.pdbx_strand_id
1 'polypeptide(L)' 'MAKAARATISDVAKAAKTGKTSISRYLNGEKHLLSDDLLSRIEKAIAELDYRPA' A
#
# COMPACT_ATOMS: atom_id res chain seq x y z
N MET A 1 4.63 25.56 -7.98
CA MET A 1 4.76 24.77 -6.73
C MET A 1 4.55 23.31 -7.10
N ALA A 2 5.62 22.52 -7.17
CA ALA A 2 5.54 21.13 -7.63
C ALA A 2 4.65 20.34 -6.67
N LYS A 3 3.48 19.92 -7.14
CA LYS A 3 2.59 19.02 -6.40
C LYS A 3 3.38 17.73 -6.21
N ALA A 4 3.98 17.55 -5.04
CA ALA A 4 4.64 16.31 -4.67
C ALA A 4 3.63 15.20 -5.01
N ALA A 5 3.96 14.40 -6.02
CA ALA A 5 3.06 13.40 -6.56
C ALA A 5 2.87 12.39 -5.44
N ARG A 6 1.80 12.56 -4.66
CA ARG A 6 1.46 11.65 -3.57
C ARG A 6 1.40 10.27 -4.19
N ALA A 7 2.11 9.33 -3.58
CA ALA A 7 2.04 7.94 -3.99
C ALA A 7 0.57 7.52 -4.06
N THR A 8 0.21 6.83 -5.14
CA THR A 8 -1.15 6.32 -5.28
C THR A 8 -1.23 4.89 -4.77
N ILE A 9 -2.44 4.41 -4.50
CA ILE A 9 -2.68 2.99 -4.19
C ILE A 9 -2.07 2.06 -5.26
N SER A 10 -2.01 2.52 -6.51
CA SER A 10 -1.45 1.74 -7.62
C SER A 10 0.06 1.62 -7.53
N ASP A 11 0.74 2.65 -7.00
CA ASP A 11 2.19 2.64 -6.81
C ASP A 11 2.57 1.74 -5.65
N VAL A 12 1.83 1.82 -4.54
CA VAL A 12 2.00 0.91 -3.40
C VAL A 12 1.74 -0.53 -3.83
N ALA A 13 0.74 -0.79 -4.69
CA ALA A 13 0.45 -2.12 -5.20
C ALA A 13 1.61 -2.69 -6.02
N LYS A 14 2.20 -1.87 -6.90
CA LYS A 14 3.39 -2.25 -7.67
C LYS A 14 4.60 -2.52 -6.77
N ALA A 15 4.87 -1.65 -5.80
CA ALA A 15 5.99 -1.80 -4.88
C ALA A 15 5.86 -3.04 -3.97
N ALA A 16 4.66 -3.29 -3.45
CA ALA A 16 4.36 -4.47 -2.63
C ALA A 16 4.21 -5.76 -3.44
N LYS A 17 4.37 -5.71 -4.78
CA LYS A 17 4.13 -6.83 -5.71
C LYS A 17 2.76 -7.47 -5.52
N THR A 18 1.74 -6.63 -5.30
CA THR A 18 0.36 -7.08 -5.03
C THR A 18 -0.64 -6.33 -5.89
N GLY A 19 -1.89 -6.80 -5.89
CA GLY A 19 -2.98 -6.16 -6.60
C GLY A 19 -3.58 -4.98 -5.81
N LYS A 20 -4.23 -4.06 -6.52
CA LYS A 20 -5.03 -2.97 -5.91
C LYS A 20 -6.06 -3.51 -4.91
N THR A 21 -6.63 -4.68 -5.20
CA THR A 21 -7.59 -5.39 -4.34
C THR A 21 -6.99 -5.75 -2.98
N SER A 22 -5.74 -6.22 -2.93
CA SER A 22 -5.07 -6.57 -1.68
C SER A 22 -4.80 -5.35 -0.81
N ILE A 23 -4.43 -4.22 -1.43
CA ILE A 23 -4.27 -2.95 -0.71
C ILE A 23 -5.61 -2.39 -0.26
N SER A 24 -6.65 -2.52 -1.08
CA SER A 24 -8.02 -2.15 -0.69
C SER A 24 -8.46 -2.93 0.55
N ARG A 25 -8.21 -4.26 0.60
CA ARG A 25 -8.43 -5.06 1.82
C ARG A 25 -7.62 -4.53 3.00
N TYR A 26 -6.34 -4.25 2.81
CA TYR A 26 -5.48 -3.71 3.87
C TYR A 26 -6.02 -2.40 4.45
N LEU A 27 -6.46 -1.48 3.58
CA LEU A 27 -7.01 -0.17 3.98
C LEU A 27 -8.41 -0.28 4.59
N ASN A 28 -9.23 -1.23 4.13
CA ASN A 28 -10.55 -1.51 4.70
C ASN A 28 -10.48 -2.26 6.04
N GLY A 29 -9.27 -2.58 6.55
CA GLY A 29 -9.11 -3.31 7.81
C GLY A 29 -9.17 -4.83 7.66
N GLU A 30 -9.29 -5.36 6.44
CA GLU A 30 -9.22 -6.79 6.12
C GLU A 30 -7.78 -7.33 6.11
N LYS A 31 -6.91 -6.75 6.94
CA LYS A 31 -5.51 -7.17 7.12
C LYS A 31 -5.41 -8.60 7.64
N HIS A 32 -6.41 -9.06 8.38
CA HIS A 32 -6.51 -10.42 8.91
C HIS A 32 -6.69 -11.50 7.83
N LEU A 33 -7.13 -11.14 6.62
CA LEU A 33 -7.22 -12.04 5.47
C LEU A 33 -5.90 -12.10 4.67
N LEU A 34 -4.95 -11.24 5.02
CA LEU A 34 -3.65 -11.16 4.36
C LEU A 34 -2.63 -11.91 5.22
N SER A 35 -1.76 -12.69 4.58
CA SER A 35 -0.63 -13.29 5.26
C SER A 35 0.34 -12.22 5.77
N ASP A 36 1.04 -12.50 6.87
CA ASP A 36 2.04 -11.60 7.46
C ASP A 36 3.12 -11.14 6.47
N ASP A 37 3.50 -12.02 5.52
CA ASP A 37 4.43 -11.66 4.44
C ASP A 37 3.87 -10.54 3.56
N LEU A 38 2.57 -10.59 3.25
CA LEU A 38 1.92 -9.57 2.44
C LEU A 38 1.76 -8.26 3.21
N LEU A 39 1.41 -8.34 4.51
CA LEU A 39 1.36 -7.17 5.40
C LEU A 39 2.72 -6.48 5.42
N SER A 40 3.80 -7.23 5.63
CA SER A 40 5.17 -6.71 5.65
C SER A 40 5.58 -6.04 4.33
N ARG A 41 5.18 -6.62 3.19
CA ARG A 41 5.42 -6.00 1.87
C ARG A 41 4.65 -4.71 1.67
N ILE A 42 3.39 -4.67 2.10
CA ILE A 42 2.55 -3.46 2.02
C ILE A 42 3.12 -2.38 2.93
N GLU A 43 3.51 -2.70 4.16
CA GLU A 43 4.12 -1.73 5.08
C GLU A 43 5.45 -1.18 4.54
N LYS A 44 6.33 -2.05 4.01
CA LYS A 44 7.55 -1.59 3.33
C LYS A 44 7.23 -0.66 2.16
N ALA A 45 6.31 -1.04 1.29
CA ALA A 45 5.92 -0.22 0.15
C ALA A 45 5.33 1.13 0.57
N ILE A 46 4.51 1.14 1.63
CA ILE A 46 3.93 2.36 2.20
C ILE A 46 5.04 3.26 2.74
N ALA A 47 6.00 2.70 3.47
CA ALA A 47 7.13 3.44 4.03
C ALA A 47 8.08 3.98 2.94
N GLU A 48 8.39 3.18 1.92
CA GLU A 48 9.25 3.60 0.80
C GLU A 48 8.61 4.73 -0.03
N LEU A 49 7.29 4.71 -0.17
CA LEU A 49 6.55 5.67 -0.99
C LEU A 49 6.00 6.87 -0.18
N ASP A 50 6.26 6.92 1.12
CA ASP A 50 5.60 7.83 2.09
C ASP A 50 4.08 7.91 1.84
N TYR A 51 3.45 6.76 1.59
CA TYR A 51 2.03 6.70 1.28
C TYR A 51 1.23 6.96 2.56
N ARG A 52 0.52 8.08 2.61
CA ARG A 52 -0.40 8.38 3.71
C ARG A 52 -1.84 8.32 3.19
N PRO A 53 -2.66 7.35 3.63
CA PRO A 53 -4.10 7.47 3.45
C PRO A 53 -4.57 8.73 4.21
N ALA A 54 -5.31 9.59 3.53
CA ALA A 54 -5.88 10.82 4.08
C ALA A 54 -7.32 10.62 4.53
#